data_AF-M0KP22-F1
#
_entry.id   AF-M0KP22-F1
#
_cell.length_a   1.000
_cell.length_b   1.000
_cell.length_c   1.000
_cell.angle_alpha   90.00
_cell.angle_beta   90.00
_cell.angle_gamma   90.00
#
_symmetry.space_group_name_H-M   'P 1'
#
loop_
_entity.id
_entity.type
_entity.pdbx_description
1 polymer ?
#
loop_
_entity_poly.entity_id
_entity_poly.type
_entity_poly.pdbx_seq_one_letter_code
_entity_poly.pdbx_strand_id
1 'polypeptide(L)'
;MTERGISRREFAKSAVAIGGTAALAACLDRGSGTVPKGTDDPSSLPARQHAWDASLATDDAGNHRLSRHHVLLLLDYASDGPPTDADREQVEAALRDLERAYEWSNEGLLFTLAYSPAYFDRFEADVAGVDLPEPMALAPFEDPELDTPDALLHLASDDERAVIAAEEALKGNRDTVNGHEMSATFEGVLREAERRTGFVGAGLPAENQDVDGVPDSEPVPEEAPLFMGFKSGFKENQASEDRVTVNSGPFAGGATQHLSKIRLQLQQWYEQDSRDQRVSKMFCPAHAAEDKVEGVGENLGTDNGAGECPEDVVDSGRREGVVGHAQKMSRVREDGTPTLLRRDFSSTDGGEAGLHFLSLQRSIADFVATKQAMNGTDVANDSAVGQRVNNGILQYMTVTRRGNYLLPPRSLRSLPRANPDT
;
A
#
# COMPACT_ATOMS: atom_id res chain seq x y z
N MET A 1 -22.70 -35.93 -6.84
CA MET A 1 -22.27 -34.69 -7.52
C MET A 1 -22.18 -33.63 -6.45
N THR A 2 -21.00 -33.44 -5.89
CA THR A 2 -20.72 -32.34 -4.97
C THR A 2 -20.50 -31.11 -5.82
N GLU A 3 -21.34 -30.08 -5.68
CA GLU A 3 -21.09 -28.78 -6.30
C GLU A 3 -19.73 -28.28 -5.79
N ARG A 4 -18.73 -28.25 -6.68
CA ARG A 4 -17.50 -27.49 -6.48
C ARG A 4 -17.86 -26.01 -6.62
N GLY A 5 -18.43 -25.44 -5.57
CA GLY A 5 -18.66 -24.00 -5.48
C GLY A 5 -17.37 -23.28 -5.08
N ILE A 6 -17.08 -22.14 -5.72
CA ILE A 6 -16.03 -21.21 -5.30
C ILE A 6 -16.37 -20.69 -3.89
N SER A 7 -15.39 -20.63 -2.99
CA SER A 7 -15.59 -20.11 -1.64
C SER A 7 -15.99 -18.63 -1.67
N ARG A 8 -16.66 -18.14 -0.63
CA ARG A 8 -17.08 -16.72 -0.57
C ARG A 8 -15.90 -15.76 -0.70
N ARG A 9 -14.74 -16.12 -0.15
CA ARG A 9 -13.53 -15.29 -0.15
C ARG A 9 -12.82 -15.26 -1.51
N GLU A 10 -12.62 -16.43 -2.14
CA GLU A 10 -12.07 -16.51 -3.51
C GLU A 10 -12.95 -15.73 -4.51
N PHE A 11 -14.26 -15.82 -4.34
CA PHE A 11 -15.22 -15.08 -5.14
C PHE A 11 -15.14 -13.57 -4.90
N ALA A 12 -15.12 -13.13 -3.63
CA ALA A 12 -15.03 -11.73 -3.24
C ALA A 12 -13.83 -11.04 -3.90
N LYS A 13 -12.67 -11.69 -3.88
CA LYS A 13 -11.49 -11.16 -4.57
C LYS A 13 -11.67 -11.16 -6.08
N SER A 14 -12.15 -12.25 -6.69
CA SER A 14 -12.38 -12.28 -8.15
C SER A 14 -13.27 -11.12 -8.58
N ALA A 15 -14.28 -10.80 -7.77
CA ALA A 15 -15.13 -9.64 -7.97
C ALA A 15 -14.38 -8.30 -7.79
N VAL A 16 -13.53 -8.14 -6.77
CA VAL A 16 -12.70 -6.92 -6.63
C VAL A 16 -11.75 -6.77 -7.82
N ALA A 17 -11.09 -7.84 -8.24
CA ALA A 17 -10.16 -7.84 -9.37
C ALA A 17 -10.86 -7.48 -10.68
N ILE A 18 -12.04 -8.05 -10.96
CA ILE A 18 -12.84 -7.72 -12.15
C ILE A 18 -13.41 -6.29 -12.05
N GLY A 19 -13.85 -5.88 -10.86
CA GLY A 19 -14.55 -4.62 -10.65
C GLY A 19 -15.88 -4.54 -11.41
N GLY A 20 -16.46 -3.36 -11.46
CA GLY A 20 -17.67 -3.13 -12.25
C GLY A 20 -18.97 -3.59 -11.59
N THR A 21 -20.08 -3.14 -12.19
CA THR A 21 -21.44 -3.44 -11.74
C THR A 21 -21.77 -4.94 -11.71
N ALA A 22 -21.23 -5.73 -12.64
CA ALA A 22 -21.44 -7.18 -12.70
C ALA A 22 -20.79 -7.90 -11.50
N ALA A 23 -19.55 -7.54 -11.14
CA ALA A 23 -18.88 -8.09 -9.97
C ALA A 23 -19.59 -7.70 -8.68
N LEU A 24 -20.04 -6.45 -8.58
CA LEU A 24 -20.82 -5.97 -7.44
C LEU A 24 -22.12 -6.76 -7.25
N ALA A 25 -22.90 -6.93 -8.32
CA ALA A 25 -24.15 -7.70 -8.28
C ALA A 25 -23.88 -9.13 -7.78
N ALA A 26 -22.81 -9.73 -8.27
CA ALA A 26 -22.41 -11.07 -7.91
C ALA A 26 -22.00 -11.17 -6.41
N CYS A 27 -21.35 -10.14 -5.84
CA CYS A 27 -21.08 -10.06 -4.39
C CYS A 27 -22.32 -9.81 -3.55
N LEU A 28 -23.25 -8.98 -4.02
CA LEU A 28 -24.51 -8.71 -3.32
C LEU A 28 -25.37 -9.97 -3.20
N ASP A 29 -25.43 -10.80 -4.24
CA ASP A 29 -26.19 -12.06 -4.23
C ASP A 29 -25.63 -13.10 -3.24
N ARG A 30 -24.34 -13.03 -2.89
CA ARG A 30 -23.66 -13.99 -2.01
C ARG A 30 -23.39 -13.45 -0.59
N GLY A 31 -23.47 -12.13 -0.41
CA GLY A 31 -23.12 -11.45 0.84
C GLY A 31 -24.29 -11.40 1.83
N SER A 32 -24.03 -11.71 3.10
CA SER A 32 -25.06 -11.75 4.15
C SER A 32 -24.85 -10.75 5.30
N GLY A 33 -23.95 -9.78 5.16
CA GLY A 33 -23.63 -8.77 6.18
C GLY A 33 -24.00 -7.35 5.77
N THR A 34 -24.17 -6.46 6.76
CA THR A 34 -24.38 -5.02 6.55
C THR A 34 -23.08 -4.26 6.78
N VAL A 35 -22.70 -3.40 5.83
CA VAL A 35 -21.55 -2.50 5.99
C VAL A 35 -21.94 -1.34 6.91
N PRO A 36 -21.16 -1.01 7.96
CA PRO A 36 -21.46 0.09 8.88
C PRO A 36 -21.65 1.44 8.16
N LYS A 37 -22.60 2.25 8.66
CA LYS A 37 -22.95 3.56 8.08
C LYS A 37 -21.97 4.64 8.53
N GLY A 38 -21.81 5.65 7.69
CA GLY A 38 -20.98 6.81 7.96
C GLY A 38 -21.59 7.82 8.93
N THR A 39 -20.98 9.00 8.96
CA THR A 39 -21.38 10.10 9.83
C THR A 39 -22.11 11.19 9.06
N ASP A 40 -23.15 11.77 9.66
CA ASP A 40 -23.81 12.96 9.12
C ASP A 40 -23.00 14.25 9.32
N ASP A 41 -21.99 14.20 10.19
CA ASP A 41 -21.04 15.26 10.46
C ASP A 41 -19.62 14.86 9.99
N PRO A 42 -19.28 15.05 8.71
CA PRO A 42 -17.93 14.78 8.22
C PRO A 42 -16.85 15.55 8.98
N SER A 43 -17.16 16.67 9.65
CA SER A 43 -16.17 17.42 10.42
C SER A 43 -15.66 16.66 11.66
N SER A 44 -16.38 15.63 12.12
CA SER A 44 -15.94 14.72 13.17
C SER A 44 -14.82 13.76 12.75
N LEU A 45 -14.61 13.59 11.44
CA LEU A 45 -13.56 12.72 10.91
C LEU A 45 -12.17 13.37 11.06
N PRO A 46 -11.07 12.59 11.04
CA PRO A 46 -9.73 13.12 11.15
C PRO A 46 -9.41 14.18 10.07
N ALA A 47 -8.73 15.26 10.45
CA ALA A 47 -8.29 16.30 9.51
C ALA A 47 -7.21 15.81 8.52
N ARG A 48 -6.55 14.68 8.84
CA ARG A 48 -5.52 14.05 8.02
C ARG A 48 -6.12 12.87 7.29
N GLN A 49 -6.02 12.83 5.96
CA GLN A 49 -6.58 11.71 5.18
C GLN A 49 -5.95 10.37 5.56
N HIS A 50 -4.65 10.37 5.88
CA HIS A 50 -3.91 9.17 6.25
C HIS A 50 -4.14 8.69 7.68
N ALA A 51 -4.87 9.45 8.52
CA ALA A 51 -5.11 9.07 9.91
C ALA A 51 -6.14 7.94 10.04
N TRP A 52 -5.68 6.69 9.88
CA TRP A 52 -6.47 5.47 9.95
C TRP A 52 -6.18 4.67 11.22
N ASP A 53 -5.02 4.80 11.86
CA ASP A 53 -4.59 3.91 12.95
C ASP A 53 -5.61 3.80 14.10
N ALA A 54 -6.30 4.91 14.43
CA ALA A 54 -7.36 4.94 15.45
C ALA A 54 -8.65 4.19 15.06
N SER A 55 -8.82 3.92 13.77
CA SER A 55 -9.97 3.25 13.15
C SER A 55 -9.65 1.83 12.65
N LEU A 56 -8.38 1.40 12.74
CA LEU A 56 -7.97 0.05 12.36
C LEU A 56 -8.13 -0.91 13.53
N ALA A 57 -8.64 -2.11 13.24
CA ALA A 57 -8.56 -3.23 14.16
C ALA A 57 -7.10 -3.57 14.48
N THR A 58 -6.85 -4.17 15.64
CA THR A 58 -5.53 -4.67 16.03
C THR A 58 -5.51 -6.19 16.13
N ASP A 59 -4.32 -6.78 16.01
CA ASP A 59 -4.10 -8.15 16.45
C ASP A 59 -3.89 -8.26 17.96
N ASP A 60 -3.68 -9.49 18.43
CA ASP A 60 -3.52 -9.81 19.86
C ASP A 60 -2.28 -9.15 20.49
N ALA A 61 -1.28 -8.81 19.68
CA ALA A 61 -0.08 -8.09 20.10
C ALA A 61 -0.23 -6.55 20.01
N GLY A 62 -1.35 -6.06 19.46
CA GLY A 62 -1.62 -4.64 19.29
C GLY A 62 -1.06 -4.03 18.01
N ASN A 63 -0.72 -4.83 17.00
CA ASN A 63 -0.36 -4.32 15.68
C ASN A 63 -1.62 -3.98 14.89
N HIS A 64 -1.60 -2.86 14.14
CA HIS A 64 -2.71 -2.48 13.27
C HIS A 64 -2.88 -3.48 12.12
N ARG A 65 -4.13 -3.89 11.89
CA ARG A 65 -4.53 -4.72 10.75
C ARG A 65 -5.08 -3.81 9.66
N LEU A 66 -4.43 -3.82 8.51
CA LEU A 66 -4.95 -3.15 7.31
C LEU A 66 -6.23 -3.84 6.85
N SER A 67 -7.07 -3.08 6.14
CA SER A 67 -8.27 -3.61 5.52
C SER A 67 -7.96 -4.75 4.54
N ARG A 68 -8.87 -5.71 4.39
CA ARG A 68 -8.62 -6.90 3.56
C ARG A 68 -8.58 -6.65 2.07
N HIS A 69 -9.33 -5.68 1.56
CA HIS A 69 -9.52 -5.42 0.14
C HIS A 69 -9.12 -3.98 -0.21
N HIS A 70 -8.32 -3.85 -1.27
CA HIS A 70 -7.74 -2.59 -1.71
C HIS A 70 -8.01 -2.36 -3.20
N VAL A 71 -8.43 -1.14 -3.54
CA VAL A 71 -8.52 -0.65 -4.93
C VAL A 71 -7.73 0.66 -5.03
N LEU A 72 -6.86 0.74 -6.02
CA LEU A 72 -6.13 1.94 -6.40
C LEU A 72 -6.60 2.38 -7.78
N LEU A 73 -7.15 3.59 -7.88
CA LEU A 73 -7.47 4.21 -9.16
C LEU A 73 -6.43 5.28 -9.44
N LEU A 74 -5.66 5.08 -10.51
CA LEU A 74 -4.83 6.12 -11.08
C LEU A 74 -5.71 6.91 -12.04
N LEU A 75 -5.82 8.20 -11.80
CA LEU A 75 -6.82 9.08 -12.39
C LEU A 75 -6.13 10.20 -13.15
N ASP A 76 -6.59 10.47 -14.38
CA ASP A 76 -6.26 11.68 -15.12
C ASP A 76 -7.37 12.71 -14.89
N TYR A 77 -7.00 13.97 -14.69
CA TYR A 77 -7.94 15.07 -14.72
C TYR A 77 -8.36 15.36 -16.15
N ALA A 78 -9.65 15.57 -16.37
CA ALA A 78 -10.23 15.56 -17.70
C ALA A 78 -9.89 16.78 -18.58
N SER A 79 -9.40 17.87 -17.98
CA SER A 79 -9.12 19.12 -18.71
C SER A 79 -7.62 19.46 -18.70
N ASP A 80 -7.14 20.15 -19.73
CA ASP A 80 -5.72 20.49 -19.91
C ASP A 80 -5.21 21.60 -18.96
N GLY A 81 -6.11 22.31 -18.27
CA GLY A 81 -5.77 23.47 -17.43
C GLY A 81 -5.88 23.23 -15.91
N PRO A 82 -5.62 24.26 -15.08
CA PRO A 82 -5.89 24.21 -13.65
C PRO A 82 -7.37 23.87 -13.40
N PRO A 83 -7.68 23.04 -12.38
CA PRO A 83 -9.07 22.70 -12.12
C PRO A 83 -9.88 23.92 -11.68
N THR A 84 -11.17 23.93 -12.02
CA THR A 84 -12.09 25.00 -11.64
C THR A 84 -12.56 24.82 -10.18
N ASP A 85 -13.25 25.82 -9.65
CA ASP A 85 -13.89 25.69 -8.33
C ASP A 85 -15.07 24.71 -8.38
N ALA A 86 -15.77 24.61 -9.51
CA ALA A 86 -16.84 23.64 -9.72
C ALA A 86 -16.31 22.19 -9.69
N ASP A 87 -15.15 21.93 -10.30
CA ASP A 87 -14.51 20.61 -10.26
C ASP A 87 -14.15 20.21 -8.82
N ARG A 88 -13.64 21.16 -8.04
CA ARG A 88 -13.30 20.96 -6.61
C ARG A 88 -14.54 20.64 -5.79
N GLU A 89 -15.61 21.40 -5.98
CA GLU A 89 -16.88 21.19 -5.30
C GLU A 89 -17.47 19.81 -5.64
N GLN A 90 -17.42 19.41 -6.91
CA GLN A 90 -17.91 18.12 -7.37
C GLN A 90 -17.13 16.95 -6.74
N VAL A 91 -15.78 17.00 -6.79
CA VAL A 91 -14.94 15.96 -6.18
C VAL A 91 -15.15 15.89 -4.67
N GLU A 92 -15.19 17.04 -3.99
CA GLU A 92 -15.40 17.08 -2.53
C GLU A 92 -16.78 16.54 -2.13
N ALA A 93 -17.83 16.87 -2.90
CA ALA A 93 -19.19 16.37 -2.65
C ALA A 93 -19.23 14.85 -2.77
N ALA A 94 -18.63 14.28 -3.83
CA ALA A 94 -18.58 12.83 -4.03
C ALA A 94 -17.85 12.11 -2.89
N LEU A 95 -16.71 12.66 -2.44
CA LEU A 95 -15.97 12.10 -1.30
C LEU A 95 -16.75 12.20 0.02
N ARG A 96 -17.46 13.31 0.25
CA ARG A 96 -18.34 13.47 1.44
C ARG A 96 -19.52 12.53 1.44
N ASP A 97 -20.07 12.19 0.27
CA ASP A 97 -21.13 11.21 0.18
C ASP A 97 -20.63 9.81 0.58
N LEU A 98 -19.38 9.45 0.24
CA LEU A 98 -18.77 8.23 0.76
C LEU A 98 -18.59 8.27 2.28
N GLU A 99 -18.17 9.40 2.86
CA GLU A 99 -18.04 9.58 4.33
C GLU A 99 -19.38 9.49 5.08
N ARG A 100 -20.49 9.80 4.41
CA ARG A 100 -21.85 9.62 4.93
C ARG A 100 -22.34 8.19 4.75
N ALA A 101 -22.01 7.58 3.62
CA ALA A 101 -22.40 6.22 3.28
C ALA A 101 -21.71 5.18 4.16
N TYR A 102 -20.43 5.35 4.46
CA TYR A 102 -19.58 4.34 5.07
C TYR A 102 -18.90 4.85 6.34
N GLU A 103 -18.89 4.02 7.39
CA GLU A 103 -18.11 4.31 8.59
C GLU A 103 -16.62 4.42 8.24
N TRP A 104 -15.93 5.37 8.87
CA TRP A 104 -14.48 5.50 8.76
C TRP A 104 -13.77 4.44 9.61
N SER A 105 -13.78 3.20 9.13
CA SER A 105 -13.23 2.00 9.78
C SER A 105 -12.83 0.94 8.76
N ASN A 106 -12.11 -0.11 9.21
CA ASN A 106 -11.82 -1.28 8.39
C ASN A 106 -13.10 -1.96 7.88
N GLU A 107 -14.15 -2.04 8.69
CA GLU A 107 -15.43 -2.66 8.32
C GLU A 107 -16.27 -1.79 7.37
N GLY A 108 -16.11 -0.47 7.44
CA GLY A 108 -16.73 0.50 6.55
C GLY A 108 -15.89 0.77 5.30
N LEU A 109 -15.41 2.00 5.13
CA LEU A 109 -14.55 2.40 4.02
C LEU A 109 -13.52 3.43 4.49
N LEU A 110 -12.25 3.13 4.22
CA LEU A 110 -11.14 4.07 4.36
C LEU A 110 -10.67 4.47 2.97
N PHE A 111 -10.34 5.75 2.79
CA PHE A 111 -9.82 6.21 1.51
C PHE A 111 -8.90 7.42 1.60
N THR A 112 -8.03 7.58 0.61
CA THR A 112 -7.19 8.77 0.40
C THR A 112 -7.22 9.18 -1.07
N LEU A 113 -7.08 10.49 -1.32
CA LEU A 113 -6.86 11.04 -2.66
C LEU A 113 -5.57 11.87 -2.66
N ALA A 114 -4.58 11.37 -3.41
CA ALA A 114 -3.25 11.96 -3.55
C ALA A 114 -2.97 12.41 -5.00
N TYR A 115 -2.00 13.30 -5.20
CA TYR A 115 -1.73 13.98 -6.47
C TYR A 115 -0.27 13.86 -6.89
N SER A 116 -0.02 13.46 -8.13
CA SER A 116 1.34 13.28 -8.67
C SER A 116 1.99 14.63 -9.00
N PRO A 117 3.32 14.67 -9.22
CA PRO A 117 4.00 15.83 -9.80
C PRO A 117 3.33 16.31 -11.10
N ALA A 118 2.94 15.38 -11.98
CA ALA A 118 2.31 15.69 -13.26
C ALA A 118 0.99 16.47 -13.12
N TYR A 119 0.23 16.22 -12.04
CA TYR A 119 -0.92 17.05 -11.72
C TYR A 119 -0.52 18.51 -11.45
N PHE A 120 0.61 18.76 -10.81
CA PHE A 120 1.01 20.13 -10.47
C PHE A 120 1.63 20.90 -11.64
N ASP A 121 2.09 20.23 -12.70
CA ASP A 121 2.64 20.87 -13.92
C ASP A 121 1.64 21.77 -14.66
N ARG A 122 0.35 21.65 -14.35
CA ARG A 122 -0.71 22.54 -14.88
C ARG A 122 -0.74 23.92 -14.21
N PHE A 123 -0.06 24.10 -13.09
CA PHE A 123 0.02 25.38 -12.39
C PHE A 123 1.34 26.08 -12.76
N GLU A 124 1.33 27.41 -12.73
CA GLU A 124 2.55 28.19 -13.00
C GLU A 124 3.57 28.13 -11.86
N ALA A 125 3.14 27.75 -10.66
CA ALA A 125 3.96 27.70 -9.45
C ALA A 125 4.22 26.26 -9.03
N ASP A 126 5.42 26.03 -8.49
CA ASP A 126 5.77 24.76 -7.84
C ASP A 126 4.90 24.50 -6.60
N VAL A 127 4.87 23.23 -6.18
CA VAL A 127 4.18 22.81 -4.95
C VAL A 127 4.78 23.52 -3.74
N ALA A 128 3.97 24.31 -3.05
CA ALA A 128 4.44 25.15 -1.96
C ALA A 128 4.72 24.33 -0.69
N GLY A 129 5.97 24.38 -0.20
CA GLY A 129 6.36 23.82 1.10
C GLY A 129 6.50 22.30 1.15
N VAL A 130 6.38 21.60 0.02
CA VAL A 130 6.60 20.15 -0.10
C VAL A 130 7.50 19.86 -1.30
N ASP A 131 8.57 19.10 -1.08
CA ASP A 131 9.41 18.58 -2.16
C ASP A 131 8.75 17.33 -2.78
N LEU A 132 8.27 17.47 -4.02
CA LEU A 132 7.53 16.45 -4.75
C LEU A 132 8.22 16.17 -6.10
N PRO A 133 9.35 15.44 -6.10
CA PRO A 133 10.07 15.15 -7.33
C PRO A 133 9.34 14.12 -8.20
N GLU A 134 9.57 14.18 -9.51
CA GLU A 134 9.20 13.10 -10.44
C GLU A 134 9.73 11.74 -9.95
N PRO A 135 8.95 10.65 -10.12
CA PRO A 135 9.43 9.32 -9.81
C PRO A 135 10.61 8.95 -10.72
N MET A 136 11.53 8.12 -10.23
CA MET A 136 12.69 7.66 -10.99
C MET A 136 13.09 6.23 -10.59
N ALA A 137 13.93 5.59 -11.41
CA ALA A 137 14.61 4.36 -11.00
C ALA A 137 15.49 4.62 -9.78
N LEU A 138 15.40 3.76 -8.75
CA LEU A 138 16.12 3.95 -7.48
C LEU A 138 17.25 2.94 -7.27
N ALA A 139 17.49 2.04 -8.21
CA ALA A 139 18.60 1.10 -8.18
C ALA A 139 19.13 0.89 -9.61
N PRO A 140 20.44 0.58 -9.78
CA PRO A 140 21.04 0.39 -11.11
C PRO A 140 20.52 -0.83 -11.87
N PHE A 141 19.80 -1.73 -11.18
CA PHE A 141 19.18 -2.93 -11.74
C PHE A 141 17.66 -2.80 -11.90
N GLU A 142 17.09 -1.60 -11.69
CA GLU A 142 15.67 -1.29 -11.89
C GLU A 142 15.50 -0.44 -13.16
N ASP A 143 14.44 -0.74 -13.93
CA ASP A 143 13.98 0.06 -15.07
C ASP A 143 12.43 0.08 -15.08
N PRO A 144 11.79 0.75 -14.09
CA PRO A 144 10.35 0.74 -13.97
C PRO A 144 9.70 1.74 -14.93
N GLU A 145 8.49 1.45 -15.39
CA GLU A 145 7.64 2.47 -15.98
C GLU A 145 7.21 3.46 -14.88
N LEU A 146 7.22 4.76 -15.20
CA LEU A 146 6.91 5.81 -14.24
C LEU A 146 5.41 6.14 -14.31
N ASP A 147 4.75 6.15 -13.16
CA ASP A 147 3.35 6.54 -13.04
C ASP A 147 3.24 8.06 -13.14
N THR A 148 2.65 8.54 -14.22
CA THR A 148 2.34 9.96 -14.46
C THR A 148 0.85 10.34 -14.42
N PRO A 149 -0.14 9.46 -14.17
CA PRO A 149 -1.51 9.92 -13.91
C PRO A 149 -1.57 10.95 -12.79
N ASP A 150 -2.52 11.88 -12.91
CA ASP A 150 -2.60 13.08 -12.09
C ASP A 150 -2.90 12.80 -10.60
N ALA A 151 -3.75 11.81 -10.34
CA ALA A 151 -4.21 11.50 -9.01
C ALA A 151 -4.20 9.99 -8.74
N LEU A 152 -4.13 9.65 -7.46
CA LEU A 152 -4.23 8.29 -6.95
C LEU A 152 -5.29 8.27 -5.85
N LEU A 153 -6.43 7.66 -6.16
CA LEU A 153 -7.45 7.31 -5.18
C LEU A 153 -7.13 5.92 -4.62
N HIS A 154 -6.99 5.81 -3.30
CA HIS A 154 -6.89 4.52 -2.61
C HIS A 154 -8.16 4.27 -1.82
N LEU A 155 -8.88 3.19 -2.12
CA LEU A 155 -10.03 2.67 -1.39
C LEU A 155 -9.64 1.40 -0.63
N ALA A 156 -10.06 1.26 0.62
CA ALA A 156 -9.76 0.11 1.47
C ALA A 156 -10.96 -0.28 2.35
N SER A 157 -11.30 -1.57 2.40
CA SER A 157 -12.34 -2.12 3.28
C SER A 157 -12.14 -3.62 3.54
N ASP A 158 -12.63 -4.11 4.67
CA ASP A 158 -12.77 -5.54 4.96
C ASP A 158 -13.92 -6.17 4.19
N ASP A 159 -14.83 -5.36 3.63
CA ASP A 159 -15.93 -5.80 2.79
C ASP A 159 -15.66 -5.47 1.32
N GLU A 160 -15.53 -6.50 0.49
CA GLU A 160 -15.30 -6.37 -0.94
C GLU A 160 -16.37 -5.52 -1.64
N ARG A 161 -17.61 -5.52 -1.15
CA ARG A 161 -18.72 -4.78 -1.75
C ARG A 161 -18.56 -3.28 -1.51
N ALA A 162 -17.96 -2.88 -0.40
CA ALA A 162 -17.76 -1.47 -0.08
C ALA A 162 -16.81 -0.80 -1.08
N VAL A 163 -15.65 -1.42 -1.35
CA VAL A 163 -14.67 -0.87 -2.32
C VAL A 163 -15.21 -0.86 -3.75
N ILE A 164 -15.88 -1.93 -4.20
CA ILE A 164 -16.45 -1.99 -5.56
C ILE A 164 -17.62 -1.00 -5.70
N ALA A 165 -18.52 -0.92 -4.72
CA ALA A 165 -19.66 -0.01 -4.80
C ALA A 165 -19.24 1.46 -4.74
N ALA A 166 -18.26 1.80 -3.90
CA ALA A 166 -17.70 3.15 -3.83
C ALA A 166 -17.03 3.53 -5.16
N GLU A 167 -16.22 2.63 -5.74
CA GLU A 167 -15.63 2.83 -7.06
C GLU A 167 -16.69 3.11 -8.13
N GLU A 168 -17.70 2.25 -8.25
CA GLU A 168 -18.74 2.39 -9.28
C GLU A 168 -19.58 3.66 -9.09
N ALA A 169 -19.84 4.06 -7.86
CA ALA A 169 -20.53 5.30 -7.55
C ALA A 169 -19.72 6.54 -7.92
N LEU A 170 -18.42 6.56 -7.61
CA LEU A 170 -17.53 7.63 -8.05
C LEU A 170 -17.45 7.71 -9.58
N LYS A 171 -17.54 6.58 -10.29
CA LYS A 171 -17.60 6.55 -11.76
C LYS A 171 -18.96 6.97 -12.35
N GLY A 172 -19.98 7.20 -11.52
CA GLY A 172 -21.34 7.52 -11.96
C GLY A 172 -22.15 6.32 -12.45
N ASN A 173 -21.66 5.09 -12.24
CA ASN A 173 -22.39 3.88 -12.60
C ASN A 173 -23.45 3.48 -11.54
N ARG A 174 -23.55 4.24 -10.44
CA ARG A 174 -24.44 3.94 -9.32
C ARG A 174 -24.80 5.17 -8.50
N ASP A 175 -26.11 5.40 -8.33
CA ASP A 175 -26.64 6.58 -7.63
C ASP A 175 -26.76 6.39 -6.11
N THR A 176 -26.56 5.18 -5.58
CA THR A 176 -26.74 4.90 -4.14
C THR A 176 -25.77 3.86 -3.64
N VAL A 177 -25.02 4.19 -2.59
CA VAL A 177 -24.04 3.31 -1.94
C VAL A 177 -24.31 3.23 -0.45
N ASN A 178 -24.28 2.01 0.08
CA ASN A 178 -24.66 1.73 1.46
C ASN A 178 -25.89 2.53 1.92
N GLY A 179 -26.97 2.54 1.13
CA GLY A 179 -28.23 3.23 1.45
C GLY A 179 -28.18 4.77 1.47
N HIS A 180 -27.07 5.39 1.05
CA HIS A 180 -26.90 6.83 0.90
C HIS A 180 -26.87 7.20 -0.59
N GLU A 181 -27.57 8.26 -0.96
CA GLU A 181 -27.65 8.77 -2.34
C GLU A 181 -26.39 9.58 -2.66
N MET A 182 -25.81 9.36 -3.85
CA MET A 182 -24.68 10.14 -4.34
C MET A 182 -25.20 11.44 -4.97
N SER A 183 -24.79 12.57 -4.40
CA SER A 183 -25.09 13.90 -4.93
C SER A 183 -24.11 14.34 -6.03
N ALA A 184 -22.92 13.73 -6.08
CA ALA A 184 -21.90 13.99 -7.07
C ALA A 184 -21.07 12.74 -7.38
N THR A 185 -20.37 12.78 -8.52
CA THR A 185 -19.49 11.71 -9.02
C THR A 185 -18.20 12.35 -9.54
N PHE A 186 -17.25 11.55 -10.01
CA PHE A 186 -16.05 12.02 -10.70
C PHE A 186 -16.26 12.20 -12.21
N GLU A 187 -17.44 11.86 -12.73
CA GLU A 187 -17.74 11.92 -14.16
C GLU A 187 -17.50 13.33 -14.71
N GLY A 188 -16.76 13.42 -15.81
CA GLY A 188 -16.38 14.68 -16.46
C GLY A 188 -15.22 15.42 -15.79
N VAL A 189 -14.73 14.97 -14.63
CA VAL A 189 -13.66 15.65 -13.86
C VAL A 189 -12.42 14.79 -13.70
N LEU A 190 -12.56 13.56 -13.21
CA LEU A 190 -11.47 12.59 -13.07
C LEU A 190 -11.81 11.32 -13.85
N ARG A 191 -10.92 10.90 -14.74
CA ARG A 191 -11.06 9.69 -15.56
C ARG A 191 -10.06 8.65 -15.11
N GLU A 192 -10.50 7.40 -14.99
CA GLU A 192 -9.60 6.27 -14.76
C GLU A 192 -8.61 6.10 -15.93
N ALA A 193 -7.33 6.14 -15.59
CA ALA A 193 -6.21 5.80 -16.47
C ALA A 193 -5.77 4.35 -16.26
N GLU A 194 -5.65 3.93 -15.00
CA GLU A 194 -5.32 2.57 -14.63
C GLU A 194 -6.03 2.22 -13.32
N ARG A 195 -6.43 0.95 -13.21
CA ARG A 195 -6.98 0.37 -11.98
C ARG A 195 -6.05 -0.73 -11.49
N ARG A 196 -5.73 -0.70 -10.20
CA ARG A 196 -4.94 -1.72 -9.53
C ARG A 196 -5.67 -2.23 -8.30
N THR A 197 -5.51 -3.51 -7.99
CA THR A 197 -6.20 -4.15 -6.88
C THR A 197 -5.27 -4.99 -6.03
N GLY A 198 -5.73 -5.29 -4.82
CA GLY A 198 -5.05 -6.28 -4.02
C GLY A 198 -5.70 -6.52 -2.68
N PHE A 199 -4.96 -7.23 -1.85
CA PHE A 199 -5.44 -7.80 -0.60
C PHE A 199 -4.31 -8.00 0.40
N VAL A 200 -4.65 -7.99 1.68
CA VAL A 200 -3.71 -8.25 2.78
C VAL A 200 -4.43 -8.87 3.95
N GLY A 201 -3.72 -9.72 4.69
CA GLY A 201 -4.22 -10.38 5.89
C GLY A 201 -4.33 -11.89 5.73
N ALA A 202 -4.32 -12.58 6.87
CA ALA A 202 -4.28 -14.04 6.94
C ALA A 202 -5.37 -14.69 6.06
N GLY A 203 -4.98 -15.79 5.43
CA GLY A 203 -5.75 -16.57 4.46
C GLY A 203 -5.67 -16.04 3.04
N LEU A 204 -5.65 -14.72 2.83
CA LEU A 204 -5.82 -14.15 1.48
C LEU A 204 -4.69 -14.54 0.52
N PRO A 205 -3.40 -14.44 0.86
CA PRO A 205 -2.34 -14.91 -0.03
C PRO A 205 -2.45 -16.40 -0.40
N ALA A 206 -2.72 -17.27 0.57
CA ALA A 206 -2.84 -18.71 0.33
C ALA A 206 -4.03 -19.05 -0.57
N GLU A 207 -5.17 -18.37 -0.38
CA GLU A 207 -6.35 -18.49 -1.25
C GLU A 207 -6.10 -17.99 -2.68
N ASN A 208 -4.96 -17.34 -2.95
CA ASN A 208 -4.70 -16.57 -4.17
C ASN A 208 -3.35 -16.85 -4.83
N GLN A 209 -2.79 -18.01 -4.49
CA GLN A 209 -1.46 -18.40 -4.90
C GLN A 209 -1.44 -19.18 -6.22
N ASP A 210 -2.60 -19.49 -6.80
CA ASP A 210 -2.74 -20.04 -8.16
C ASP A 210 -2.56 -18.94 -9.23
N VAL A 211 -1.34 -18.41 -9.33
CA VAL A 211 -0.95 -17.32 -10.24
C VAL A 211 0.51 -17.44 -10.67
N ASP A 212 0.84 -16.79 -11.80
CA ASP A 212 2.20 -16.79 -12.33
C ASP A 212 3.21 -16.28 -11.29
N GLY A 213 4.32 -17.02 -11.14
CA GLY A 213 5.39 -16.69 -10.21
C GLY A 213 5.31 -17.40 -8.87
N VAL A 214 4.22 -18.12 -8.56
CA VAL A 214 4.13 -19.05 -7.42
C VAL A 214 4.28 -20.50 -7.90
N PRO A 215 4.92 -21.40 -7.14
CA PRO A 215 4.91 -22.84 -7.45
C PRO A 215 3.52 -23.48 -7.43
N ASP A 216 3.31 -24.46 -8.31
CA ASP A 216 2.13 -25.34 -8.34
C ASP A 216 1.93 -26.13 -7.03
N SER A 217 2.95 -26.19 -6.16
CA SER A 217 2.86 -26.84 -4.86
C SER A 217 2.09 -26.03 -3.81
N GLU A 218 1.62 -24.83 -4.16
CA GLU A 218 0.85 -23.92 -3.29
C GLU A 218 1.53 -23.69 -1.92
N PRO A 219 2.78 -23.17 -1.89
CA PRO A 219 3.62 -23.16 -0.69
C PRO A 219 3.34 -22.02 0.30
N VAL A 220 2.45 -21.07 -0.02
CA VAL A 220 2.14 -19.91 0.83
C VAL A 220 1.30 -20.37 2.03
N PRO A 221 1.75 -20.17 3.28
CA PRO A 221 1.01 -20.60 4.47
C PRO A 221 -0.34 -19.92 4.62
N GLU A 222 -1.34 -20.62 5.15
CA GLU A 222 -2.69 -20.07 5.40
C GLU A 222 -2.66 -18.87 6.35
N GLU A 223 -1.75 -18.83 7.32
CA GLU A 223 -1.64 -17.72 8.24
C GLU A 223 -0.93 -16.49 7.64
N ALA A 224 -0.31 -16.63 6.46
CA ALA A 224 0.53 -15.58 5.90
C ALA A 224 -0.32 -14.37 5.49
N PRO A 225 0.00 -13.16 5.97
CA PRO A 225 -0.73 -11.95 5.56
C PRO A 225 -0.28 -11.42 4.20
N LEU A 226 0.90 -11.85 3.72
CA LEU A 226 1.49 -11.47 2.44
C LEU A 226 2.15 -12.70 1.77
N PHE A 227 2.30 -12.61 0.44
CA PHE A 227 2.80 -13.71 -0.41
C PHE A 227 4.17 -14.32 -0.03
N MET A 228 5.08 -13.55 0.57
CA MET A 228 6.40 -14.07 0.95
C MET A 228 6.39 -14.93 2.22
N GLY A 229 5.22 -15.12 2.86
CA GLY A 229 5.06 -16.05 3.97
C GLY A 229 5.45 -15.50 5.35
N PHE A 230 5.63 -14.18 5.46
CA PHE A 230 5.98 -13.50 6.70
C PHE A 230 5.11 -12.27 6.91
N LYS A 231 4.82 -11.99 8.17
CA LYS A 231 4.22 -10.74 8.62
C LYS A 231 5.22 -9.60 8.46
N SER A 232 4.72 -8.43 8.06
CA SER A 232 5.51 -7.20 7.97
C SER A 232 4.91 -6.03 8.76
N GLY A 233 3.64 -6.12 9.19
CA GLY A 233 2.88 -5.05 9.85
C GLY A 233 3.18 -4.86 11.34
N PHE A 234 4.42 -5.07 11.79
CA PHE A 234 4.84 -4.89 13.18
C PHE A 234 4.81 -3.40 13.58
N LYS A 235 4.13 -3.05 14.68
CA LYS A 235 3.92 -1.68 15.14
C LYS A 235 5.22 -0.90 15.32
N GLU A 236 6.25 -1.51 15.90
CA GLU A 236 7.56 -0.88 16.15
C GLU A 236 8.43 -0.79 14.87
N ASN A 237 7.98 -1.42 13.78
CA ASN A 237 8.58 -1.32 12.46
C ASN A 237 7.78 -0.44 11.50
N GLN A 238 6.88 0.40 12.02
CA GLN A 238 6.17 1.44 11.27
C GLN A 238 6.46 2.82 11.87
N ALA A 239 6.60 3.84 11.03
CA ALA A 239 6.53 5.22 11.49
C ALA A 239 5.12 5.51 12.02
N SER A 240 4.99 6.38 13.03
CA SER A 240 3.68 6.87 13.44
C SER A 240 3.08 7.80 12.39
N GLU A 241 1.75 7.94 12.40
CA GLU A 241 1.05 8.91 11.55
C GLU A 241 1.56 10.35 11.78
N ASP A 242 1.96 10.70 13.01
CA ASP A 242 2.57 11.98 13.33
C ASP A 242 3.97 12.14 12.69
N ARG A 243 4.79 11.07 12.66
CA ARG A 243 6.14 11.13 12.04
C ARG A 243 6.07 11.38 10.54
N VAL A 244 5.07 10.82 9.86
CA VAL A 244 4.90 10.97 8.41
C VAL A 244 4.13 12.22 8.00
N THR A 245 3.53 12.93 8.97
CA THR A 245 2.79 14.17 8.70
C THR A 245 3.73 15.34 8.38
N VAL A 246 3.35 16.15 7.40
CA VAL A 246 3.96 17.45 7.10
C VAL A 246 3.59 18.43 8.21
N ASN A 247 4.58 18.99 8.89
CA ASN A 247 4.36 19.75 10.13
C ASN A 247 3.95 21.21 9.93
N SER A 248 4.34 21.81 8.80
CA SER A 248 4.19 23.25 8.56
C SER A 248 4.07 23.56 7.07
N GLY A 249 3.69 24.80 6.78
CA GLY A 249 3.47 25.26 5.40
C GLY A 249 2.05 25.00 4.90
N PRO A 250 1.79 25.29 3.62
CA PRO A 250 0.43 25.33 3.07
C PRO A 250 -0.27 23.95 3.07
N PHE A 251 0.51 22.85 3.06
CA PHE A 251 0.01 21.48 3.14
C PHE A 251 0.22 20.82 4.52
N ALA A 252 0.40 21.60 5.59
CA ALA A 252 0.50 21.07 6.95
C ALA A 252 -0.70 20.14 7.27
N GLY A 253 -0.42 19.00 7.90
CA GLY A 253 -1.41 17.94 8.14
C GLY A 253 -1.55 16.94 6.98
N GLY A 254 -0.94 17.20 5.82
CA GLY A 254 -0.76 16.22 4.75
C GLY A 254 0.41 15.28 4.99
N ALA A 255 0.76 14.50 3.97
CA ALA A 255 1.93 13.63 3.88
C ALA A 255 2.41 13.56 2.42
N THR A 256 3.52 12.89 2.16
CA THR A 256 3.84 12.38 0.83
C THR A 256 3.57 10.88 0.80
N GLN A 257 3.21 10.37 -0.38
CA GLN A 257 2.93 8.97 -0.63
C GLN A 257 3.81 8.46 -1.77
N HIS A 258 4.28 7.22 -1.63
CA HIS A 258 4.97 6.50 -2.69
C HIS A 258 4.20 5.23 -3.02
N LEU A 259 4.10 4.90 -4.30
CA LEU A 259 3.55 3.63 -4.78
C LEU A 259 4.55 2.95 -5.70
N SER A 260 4.87 1.69 -5.42
CA SER A 260 5.55 0.80 -6.37
C SER A 260 4.67 -0.41 -6.68
N LYS A 261 4.56 -0.77 -7.96
CA LYS A 261 4.08 -2.09 -8.37
C LYS A 261 5.28 -3.02 -8.46
N ILE A 262 5.24 -4.12 -7.74
CA ILE A 262 6.35 -5.06 -7.62
C ILE A 262 5.86 -6.44 -8.05
N ARG A 263 6.52 -7.04 -9.04
CA ARG A 263 6.34 -8.46 -9.38
C ARG A 263 7.22 -9.31 -8.46
N LEU A 264 6.65 -10.39 -7.93
CA LEU A 264 7.34 -11.33 -7.05
C LEU A 264 7.72 -12.62 -7.81
N GLN A 265 8.92 -13.13 -7.54
CA GLN A 265 9.42 -14.40 -8.06
C GLN A 265 9.40 -15.44 -6.93
N LEU A 266 8.20 -15.89 -6.57
CA LEU A 266 8.00 -16.79 -5.43
C LEU A 266 8.42 -18.22 -5.71
N GLN A 267 8.52 -18.63 -6.98
CA GLN A 267 9.04 -19.94 -7.32
C GLN A 267 10.47 -20.13 -6.80
N GLN A 268 11.34 -19.15 -7.07
CA GLN A 268 12.68 -19.16 -6.51
C GLN A 268 12.67 -19.07 -4.99
N TRP A 269 11.79 -18.25 -4.42
CA TRP A 269 11.68 -18.08 -2.97
C TRP A 269 11.32 -19.37 -2.24
N TYR A 270 10.34 -20.13 -2.73
CA TYR A 270 9.83 -21.32 -2.02
C TYR A 270 10.50 -22.63 -2.44
N GLU A 271 10.96 -22.78 -3.69
CA GLU A 271 11.54 -24.04 -4.16
C GLU A 271 13.07 -24.10 -4.03
N GLN A 272 13.76 -22.96 -4.14
CA GLN A 272 15.23 -22.94 -4.13
C GLN A 272 15.82 -22.62 -2.76
N ASP A 273 15.10 -21.83 -1.94
CA ASP A 273 15.57 -21.47 -0.60
C ASP A 273 14.94 -22.35 0.48
N SER A 274 15.78 -22.79 1.42
CA SER A 274 15.31 -23.36 2.68
C SER A 274 14.59 -22.32 3.54
N ARG A 275 13.83 -22.79 4.54
CA ARG A 275 13.23 -21.92 5.55
C ARG A 275 14.27 -21.00 6.20
N ASP A 276 15.43 -21.54 6.60
CA ASP A 276 16.51 -20.78 7.23
C ASP A 276 17.04 -19.69 6.31
N GLN A 277 17.21 -19.99 5.02
CA GLN A 277 17.64 -19.00 4.02
C GLN A 277 16.61 -17.89 3.86
N ARG A 278 15.32 -18.23 3.82
CA ARG A 278 14.24 -17.24 3.76
C ARG A 278 14.20 -16.35 5.02
N VAL A 279 14.34 -16.92 6.21
CA VAL A 279 14.41 -16.14 7.47
C VAL A 279 15.65 -15.23 7.46
N SER A 280 16.80 -15.75 7.06
CA SER A 280 18.06 -15.00 6.98
C SER A 280 17.95 -13.79 6.03
N LYS A 281 17.36 -14.00 4.84
CA LYS A 281 17.17 -12.97 3.81
C LYS A 281 16.07 -11.97 4.18
N MET A 282 15.01 -12.38 4.89
CA MET A 282 13.93 -11.48 5.29
C MET A 282 14.31 -10.64 6.51
N PHE A 283 14.84 -11.26 7.57
CA PHE A 283 15.12 -10.62 8.84
C PHE A 283 16.60 -10.29 8.98
N CYS A 284 17.39 -11.28 9.40
CA CYS A 284 18.86 -11.30 9.37
C CYS A 284 19.39 -12.72 9.65
N PRO A 285 20.70 -12.98 9.44
CA PRO A 285 21.29 -14.31 9.67
C PRO A 285 21.12 -14.84 11.10
N ALA A 286 21.17 -13.97 12.10
CA ALA A 286 21.01 -14.36 13.51
C ALA A 286 19.62 -14.92 13.82
N HIS A 287 18.56 -14.36 13.24
CA HIS A 287 17.20 -14.89 13.38
C HIS A 287 17.08 -16.33 12.89
N ALA A 288 17.77 -16.67 11.80
CA ALA A 288 17.78 -18.02 11.27
C ALA A 288 18.62 -18.97 12.14
N ALA A 289 19.81 -18.53 12.56
CA ALA A 289 20.71 -19.34 13.38
C ALA A 289 20.13 -19.69 14.77
N GLU A 290 19.30 -18.80 15.32
CA GLU A 290 18.68 -18.94 16.64
C GLU A 290 17.21 -19.40 16.58
N ASP A 291 16.69 -19.70 15.38
CA ASP A 291 15.29 -20.10 15.13
C ASP A 291 14.27 -19.13 15.77
N LYS A 292 14.52 -17.81 15.64
CA LYS A 292 13.69 -16.77 16.28
C LYS A 292 12.30 -16.61 15.65
N VAL A 293 12.06 -17.12 14.45
CA VAL A 293 10.84 -16.80 13.66
C VAL A 293 9.97 -18.04 13.45
N GLU A 294 8.96 -18.17 14.29
CA GLU A 294 7.97 -19.25 14.21
C GLU A 294 6.91 -18.93 13.14
N GLY A 295 6.62 -19.89 12.25
CA GLY A 295 5.55 -19.74 11.25
C GLY A 295 5.68 -18.47 10.41
N VAL A 296 4.71 -17.56 10.53
CA VAL A 296 4.72 -16.27 9.80
C VAL A 296 5.36 -15.12 10.58
N GLY A 297 5.85 -15.38 11.80
CA GLY A 297 6.49 -14.39 12.69
C GLY A 297 5.56 -13.77 13.72
N GLU A 298 4.43 -14.39 14.05
CA GLU A 298 3.52 -13.89 15.10
C GLU A 298 4.17 -13.88 16.49
N ASN A 299 5.10 -14.80 16.74
CA ASN A 299 5.82 -14.90 18.01
C ASN A 299 6.71 -13.67 18.31
N LEU A 300 7.00 -12.84 17.30
CA LEU A 300 7.81 -11.63 17.43
C LEU A 300 7.04 -10.45 18.05
N GLY A 301 5.71 -10.56 18.24
CA GLY A 301 4.90 -9.53 18.89
C GLY A 301 4.81 -8.24 18.06
N THR A 302 5.36 -7.14 18.56
CA THR A 302 5.27 -5.78 17.98
C THR A 302 6.52 -5.31 17.24
N ASP A 303 7.65 -6.01 17.36
CA ASP A 303 8.91 -5.71 16.65
C ASP A 303 9.45 -6.98 16.00
N ASN A 304 9.91 -6.87 14.76
CA ASN A 304 10.61 -7.95 14.07
C ASN A 304 11.98 -8.29 14.66
N GLY A 305 12.47 -7.52 15.65
CA GLY A 305 13.72 -7.77 16.36
C GLY A 305 14.98 -7.51 15.54
N ALA A 306 14.87 -6.87 14.37
CA ALA A 306 16.03 -6.57 13.52
C ALA A 306 16.99 -5.54 14.13
N GLY A 307 16.58 -4.84 15.20
CA GLY A 307 17.46 -4.00 16.02
C GLY A 307 18.50 -4.80 16.81
N GLU A 308 18.29 -6.10 17.03
CA GLU A 308 19.24 -6.98 17.71
C GLU A 308 20.26 -7.61 16.74
N CYS A 309 20.09 -7.42 15.44
CA CYS A 309 21.02 -7.92 14.43
C CYS A 309 22.32 -7.10 14.45
N PRO A 310 23.46 -7.67 13.99
CA PRO A 310 24.71 -6.94 13.92
C PRO A 310 24.56 -5.61 13.16
N GLU A 311 24.95 -4.51 13.81
CA GLU A 311 24.83 -3.15 13.28
C GLU A 311 25.73 -2.92 12.05
N ASP A 312 26.94 -3.49 12.05
CA ASP A 312 27.82 -3.47 10.90
C ASP A 312 27.38 -4.52 9.87
N VAL A 313 26.51 -4.06 8.97
CA VAL A 313 25.95 -4.90 7.92
C VAL A 313 26.99 -5.33 6.87
N VAL A 314 28.05 -4.55 6.67
CA VAL A 314 29.13 -4.94 5.73
C VAL A 314 29.96 -6.08 6.34
N ASP A 315 30.32 -5.98 7.61
CA ASP A 315 31.00 -7.07 8.33
C ASP A 315 30.12 -8.32 8.41
N SER A 316 28.82 -8.15 8.72
CA SER A 316 27.84 -9.25 8.67
C SER A 316 27.82 -9.91 7.30
N GLY A 317 27.81 -9.13 6.21
CA GLY A 317 27.85 -9.66 4.84
C GLY A 317 29.16 -10.40 4.51
N ARG A 318 30.30 -9.97 5.07
CA ARG A 318 31.60 -10.65 4.90
C ARG A 318 31.66 -11.98 5.63
N ARG A 319 31.14 -12.02 6.85
CA ARG A 319 31.16 -13.20 7.72
C ARG A 319 30.15 -14.25 7.30
N GLU A 320 28.91 -13.83 7.09
CA GLU A 320 27.77 -14.73 6.91
C GLU A 320 27.47 -14.97 5.42
N GLY A 321 27.97 -14.13 4.51
CA GLY A 321 27.71 -14.23 3.07
C GLY A 321 26.26 -13.87 2.68
N VAL A 322 25.48 -13.34 3.63
CA VAL A 322 24.10 -12.90 3.46
C VAL A 322 23.77 -11.79 4.45
N VAL A 323 22.95 -10.85 4.01
CA VAL A 323 22.43 -9.74 4.81
C VAL A 323 20.92 -9.71 4.69
N GLY A 324 20.22 -9.50 5.82
CA GLY A 324 18.77 -9.49 5.84
C GLY A 324 18.14 -8.20 5.33
N HIS A 325 16.90 -8.29 4.84
CA HIS A 325 16.11 -7.13 4.44
C HIS A 325 15.81 -6.21 5.64
N ALA A 326 15.26 -6.75 6.72
CA ALA A 326 14.97 -5.97 7.93
C ALA A 326 16.23 -5.40 8.58
N GLN A 327 17.33 -6.16 8.59
CA GLN A 327 18.64 -5.71 9.07
C GLN A 327 19.14 -4.45 8.33
N LYS A 328 18.93 -4.36 7.02
CA LYS A 328 19.30 -3.14 6.28
C LYS A 328 18.41 -1.96 6.65
N MET A 329 17.13 -2.20 6.92
CA MET A 329 16.16 -1.16 7.27
C MET A 329 16.37 -0.62 8.68
N SER A 330 16.93 -1.39 9.61
CA SER A 330 17.25 -0.86 10.95
C SER A 330 18.31 0.26 10.91
N ARG A 331 19.18 0.29 9.90
CA ARG A 331 20.24 1.32 9.72
C ARG A 331 19.73 2.72 9.44
N VAL A 332 18.51 2.87 8.93
CA VAL A 332 17.93 4.17 8.50
C VAL A 332 16.85 4.67 9.44
N ARG A 333 16.70 4.05 10.61
CA ARG A 333 15.81 4.53 11.66
C ARG A 333 16.37 5.80 12.29
N GLU A 334 15.49 6.74 12.60
CA GLU A 334 15.81 7.95 13.35
C GLU A 334 15.37 7.75 14.80
N ASP A 335 16.30 7.89 15.75
CA ASP A 335 16.05 7.65 17.17
C ASP A 335 15.38 6.27 17.44
N GLY A 336 15.80 5.25 16.68
CA GLY A 336 15.27 3.88 16.76
C GLY A 336 13.91 3.68 16.08
N THR A 337 13.32 4.71 15.47
CA THR A 337 12.00 4.67 14.82
C THR A 337 12.13 4.70 13.28
N PRO A 338 11.37 3.88 12.53
CA PRO A 338 11.31 4.00 11.08
C PRO A 338 10.77 5.36 10.62
N THR A 339 11.15 5.75 9.40
CA THR A 339 10.71 7.01 8.78
C THR A 339 9.51 6.83 7.86
N LEU A 340 9.17 5.59 7.51
CA LEU A 340 8.05 5.25 6.63
C LEU A 340 6.92 4.53 7.40
N LEU A 341 5.68 4.90 7.10
CA LEU A 341 4.48 4.15 7.47
C LEU A 341 4.03 3.38 6.23
N ARG A 342 4.14 2.06 6.26
CA ARG A 342 3.78 1.19 5.14
C ARG A 342 2.34 0.73 5.24
N ARG A 343 1.66 0.74 4.10
CA ARG A 343 0.32 0.17 3.90
C ARG A 343 0.32 -0.73 2.67
N ASP A 344 1.37 -1.54 2.53
CA ASP A 344 1.58 -2.45 1.42
C ASP A 344 0.64 -3.67 1.47
N PHE A 345 0.28 -4.18 0.29
CA PHE A 345 -0.65 -5.29 0.13
C PHE A 345 -0.31 -6.14 -1.09
N SER A 346 -0.65 -7.43 -1.03
CA SER A 346 -0.42 -8.39 -2.11
C SER A 346 -1.38 -8.14 -3.28
N SER A 347 -0.98 -8.48 -4.50
CA SER A 347 -1.80 -8.31 -5.70
C SER A 347 -1.63 -9.49 -6.64
N THR A 348 -2.67 -9.77 -7.41
CA THR A 348 -2.62 -10.71 -8.53
C THR A 348 -2.97 -10.04 -9.86
N ASP A 349 -2.87 -8.72 -9.93
CA ASP A 349 -3.16 -7.98 -11.16
C ASP A 349 -2.24 -8.45 -12.29
N GLY A 350 -2.85 -8.74 -13.45
CA GLY A 350 -2.12 -9.30 -14.59
C GLY A 350 -1.89 -10.82 -14.50
N GLY A 351 -2.48 -11.51 -13.52
CA GLY A 351 -2.39 -12.95 -13.36
C GLY A 351 -1.07 -13.43 -12.75
N GLU A 352 -0.30 -12.55 -12.12
CA GLU A 352 1.00 -12.84 -11.51
C GLU A 352 1.05 -12.42 -10.05
N ALA A 353 1.87 -13.11 -9.23
CA ALA A 353 2.09 -12.73 -7.84
C ALA A 353 2.82 -11.38 -7.75
N GLY A 354 2.21 -10.43 -7.06
CA GLY A 354 2.73 -9.08 -6.92
C GLY A 354 2.50 -8.48 -5.54
N LEU A 355 3.09 -7.30 -5.34
CA LEU A 355 2.92 -6.45 -4.17
C LEU A 355 2.76 -5.00 -4.65
N HIS A 356 1.73 -4.32 -4.15
CA HIS A 356 1.70 -2.87 -4.16
C HIS A 356 2.37 -2.37 -2.89
N PHE A 357 3.61 -1.89 -3.04
CA PHE A 357 4.30 -1.23 -1.95
C PHE A 357 3.81 0.22 -1.88
N LEU A 358 2.85 0.47 -0.99
CA LEU A 358 2.37 1.80 -0.66
C LEU A 358 3.02 2.24 0.65
N SER A 359 3.67 3.39 0.65
CA SER A 359 4.19 4.00 1.87
C SER A 359 3.81 5.47 1.98
N LEU A 360 3.71 5.92 3.22
CA LEU A 360 3.53 7.30 3.61
C LEU A 360 4.79 7.76 4.34
N GLN A 361 5.19 9.00 4.06
CA GLN A 361 6.37 9.61 4.65
C GLN A 361 6.26 11.13 4.60
N ARG A 362 7.03 11.83 5.44
CA ARG A 362 7.00 13.29 5.46
C ARG A 362 7.56 13.88 4.16
N SER A 363 8.62 13.27 3.62
CA SER A 363 9.25 13.68 2.37
C SER A 363 9.56 12.47 1.48
N ILE A 364 9.56 12.64 0.16
CA ILE A 364 10.00 11.58 -0.76
C ILE A 364 11.47 11.19 -0.51
N ALA A 365 12.29 12.09 0.02
CA ALA A 365 13.67 11.79 0.42
C ALA A 365 13.77 10.71 1.51
N ASP A 366 12.82 10.67 2.48
CA ASP A 366 12.77 9.61 3.50
C ASP A 366 12.59 8.23 2.83
N PHE A 367 11.74 8.17 1.81
CA PHE A 367 11.53 6.95 1.02
C PHE A 367 12.78 6.57 0.21
N VAL A 368 13.40 7.53 -0.47
CA VAL A 368 14.62 7.31 -1.26
C VAL A 368 15.76 6.80 -0.37
N ALA A 369 15.97 7.41 0.81
CA ALA A 369 16.99 6.98 1.77
C ALA A 369 16.75 5.54 2.23
N THR A 370 15.50 5.20 2.55
CA THR A 370 15.12 3.83 2.93
C THR A 370 15.38 2.84 1.79
N LYS A 371 15.00 3.19 0.55
CA LYS A 371 15.24 2.34 -0.61
C LYS A 371 16.73 2.19 -0.93
N GLN A 372 17.55 3.23 -0.74
CA GLN A 372 19.00 3.15 -0.90
C GLN A 372 19.64 2.19 0.10
N ALA A 373 19.25 2.25 1.37
CA ALA A 373 19.67 1.26 2.36
C ALA A 373 19.21 -0.15 1.99
N MET A 374 18.01 -0.29 1.42
CA MET A 374 17.48 -1.57 0.98
C MET A 374 18.29 -2.14 -0.19
N ASN A 375 18.75 -1.29 -1.10
CA ASN A 375 19.60 -1.71 -2.21
C ASN A 375 20.95 -2.23 -1.73
N GLY A 376 21.49 -1.70 -0.61
CA GLY A 376 22.72 -2.19 0.01
C GLY A 376 23.90 -2.21 -0.96
N THR A 377 24.05 -1.18 -1.79
CA THR A 377 25.12 -1.10 -2.80
C THR A 377 26.51 -1.12 -2.16
N ASP A 378 26.65 -0.53 -0.98
CA ASP A 378 27.83 -0.61 -0.11
C ASP A 378 28.13 -2.06 0.26
N VAL A 379 27.13 -2.79 0.76
CA VAL A 379 27.25 -4.21 1.12
C VAL A 379 27.67 -5.05 -0.10
N ALA A 380 27.07 -4.80 -1.25
CA ALA A 380 27.38 -5.53 -2.48
C ALA A 380 28.79 -5.25 -3.02
N ASN A 381 29.34 -4.06 -2.77
CA ASN A 381 30.70 -3.69 -3.21
C ASN A 381 31.78 -4.20 -2.25
N ASP A 382 31.48 -4.23 -0.95
CA ASP A 382 32.49 -4.42 0.10
C ASP A 382 32.40 -5.77 0.82
N SER A 383 31.55 -6.69 0.38
CA SER A 383 31.36 -8.02 0.97
C SER A 383 31.19 -9.15 -0.06
N ALA A 384 30.88 -10.37 0.39
CA ALA A 384 30.59 -11.52 -0.49
C ALA A 384 29.15 -11.53 -1.03
N VAL A 385 28.32 -10.57 -0.62
CA VAL A 385 26.93 -10.42 -1.05
C VAL A 385 26.87 -9.81 -2.44
N GLY A 386 25.98 -10.31 -3.31
CA GLY A 386 25.80 -9.76 -4.66
C GLY A 386 24.88 -8.53 -4.67
N GLN A 387 24.72 -7.87 -5.82
CA GLN A 387 23.77 -6.75 -5.94
C GLN A 387 22.33 -7.15 -5.58
N ARG A 388 21.91 -8.38 -5.93
CA ARG A 388 20.60 -8.94 -5.59
C ARG A 388 20.69 -10.23 -4.77
N VAL A 389 21.66 -11.10 -5.11
CA VAL A 389 21.86 -12.41 -4.46
C VAL A 389 22.35 -12.23 -3.04
N ASN A 390 21.66 -12.86 -2.08
CA ASN A 390 21.94 -12.77 -0.64
C ASN A 390 21.88 -11.33 -0.06
N ASN A 391 21.35 -10.38 -0.82
CA ASN A 391 21.19 -8.98 -0.43
C ASN A 391 19.75 -8.72 0.00
N GLY A 392 19.36 -9.38 1.09
CA GLY A 392 17.99 -9.48 1.54
C GLY A 392 17.09 -10.14 0.48
N ILE A 393 15.96 -9.48 0.19
CA ILE A 393 14.92 -10.02 -0.71
C ILE A 393 14.97 -9.46 -2.14
N LEU A 394 16.01 -8.71 -2.53
CA LEU A 394 16.10 -8.03 -3.84
C LEU A 394 16.07 -8.98 -5.04
N GLN A 395 16.49 -10.23 -4.85
CA GLN A 395 16.47 -11.27 -5.88
C GLN A 395 15.04 -11.69 -6.27
N TYR A 396 14.08 -11.59 -5.35
CA TYR A 396 12.72 -12.09 -5.53
C TYR A 396 11.72 -11.03 -5.97
N MET A 397 12.17 -9.80 -6.19
CA MET A 397 11.31 -8.67 -6.50
C MET A 397 11.79 -7.91 -7.72
N THR A 398 10.86 -7.51 -8.57
CA THR A 398 11.13 -6.62 -9.71
C THR A 398 10.13 -5.48 -9.65
N VAL A 399 10.62 -4.26 -9.44
CA VAL A 399 9.78 -3.05 -9.48
C VAL A 399 9.43 -2.79 -10.94
N THR A 400 8.15 -2.82 -11.28
CA THR A 400 7.66 -2.64 -12.66
C THR A 400 7.06 -1.27 -12.88
N ARG A 401 6.46 -0.67 -11.84
CA ARG A 401 5.93 0.70 -11.88
C ARG A 401 6.26 1.48 -10.62
N ARG A 402 6.33 2.81 -10.73
CA ARG A 402 6.64 3.69 -9.58
C ARG A 402 6.00 5.08 -9.72
N GLY A 403 5.41 5.59 -8.65
CA GLY A 403 4.86 6.95 -8.58
C GLY A 403 5.11 7.63 -7.24
N ASN A 404 5.25 8.96 -7.27
CA ASN A 404 5.32 9.84 -6.10
C ASN A 404 4.06 10.71 -6.07
N TYR A 405 3.54 10.99 -4.87
CA TYR A 405 2.31 11.77 -4.72
C TYR A 405 2.37 12.66 -3.48
N LEU A 406 1.77 13.84 -3.56
CA LEU A 406 1.35 14.63 -2.41
C LEU A 406 0.01 14.09 -1.92
N LEU A 407 -0.08 13.74 -0.64
CA LEU A 407 -1.32 13.45 0.04
C LEU A 407 -1.72 14.67 0.89
N PRO A 408 -2.54 15.59 0.37
CA PRO A 408 -2.89 16.83 1.08
C PRO A 408 -3.73 16.54 2.35
N PRO A 409 -3.81 17.48 3.30
CA PRO A 409 -4.78 17.39 4.40
C PRO A 409 -6.22 17.34 3.85
N ARG A 410 -7.17 16.86 4.67
CA ARG A 410 -8.54 16.62 4.22
C ARG A 410 -9.24 17.88 3.71
N SER A 411 -8.92 19.05 4.27
CA SER A 411 -9.45 20.35 3.82
C SER A 411 -9.01 20.76 2.42
N LEU A 412 -7.95 20.14 1.87
CA LEU A 412 -7.35 20.46 0.57
C LEU A 412 -7.36 19.25 -0.39
N ARG A 413 -8.06 18.17 -0.06
CA ARG A 413 -8.00 16.88 -0.78
C ARG A 413 -8.59 16.89 -2.18
N SER A 414 -9.46 17.85 -2.47
CA SER A 414 -10.23 17.90 -3.70
C SER A 414 -9.55 18.86 -4.66
N LEU A 415 -8.77 18.28 -5.58
CA LEU A 415 -7.96 18.94 -6.61
C LEU A 415 -7.17 20.14 -6.02
N PRO A 416 -6.12 19.94 -5.20
CA PRO A 416 -5.42 21.05 -4.54
C PRO A 416 -4.81 22.03 -5.54
N ARG A 417 -4.71 23.31 -5.16
CA ARG A 417 -3.85 24.27 -5.88
C ARG A 417 -2.39 23.99 -5.51
N ALA A 418 -1.43 24.28 -6.39
CA ALA A 418 0.01 24.14 -6.06
C ALA A 418 0.43 24.97 -4.84
N ASN A 419 -0.20 26.15 -4.68
CA ASN A 419 -0.13 26.95 -3.46
C ASN A 419 -1.56 27.31 -3.01
N PRO A 420 -2.09 26.72 -1.93
CA PRO A 420 -3.44 26.99 -1.45
C PRO A 420 -3.58 28.32 -0.67
N ASP A 421 -2.46 28.96 -0.29
CA ASP A 421 -2.48 30.24 0.44
C ASP A 421 -2.62 31.47 -0.49
N THR A 422 -2.63 31.24 -1.81
CA THR A 422 -2.74 32.26 -2.87
C THR A 422 -3.93 31.97 -3.77
#